data_AF-A0A1I3YCG7-F1
#
_entry.id   AF-A0A1I3YCG7-F1
#
_cell.length_a   1.000
_cell.length_b   1.000
_cell.length_c   1.000
_cell.angle_alpha   90.00
_cell.angle_beta   90.00
_cell.angle_gamma   90.00
#
_symmetry.space_group_name_H-M   'P 1'
#
loop_
_entity.id
_entity.type
_entity.pdbx_description
1 polymer ?
#
loop_
_entity_poly.entity_id
_entity_poly.type
_entity_poly.pdbx_seq_one_letter_code
_entity_poly.pdbx_strand_id
1 'polypeptide(L)'
;MPNNTVPAVARDLPSTRRAFLRSAAAAKLDLTTDVNPELIAALAEVEKTYVAFSKTLRRLAIAERAVRVDEDNQAARKALSRAQEAETADGDKSYKSIERFAGIRATTLPEFRLKATLADLGEFKTVAQSIIRDLLAS
;
A
#
# COMPACT_ATOMS: atom_id res chain seq x y z
N MET A 1 -8.57 -4.10 -27.96
CA MET A 1 -7.94 -3.98 -26.63
C MET A 1 -6.65 -3.20 -26.81
N PRO A 2 -6.39 -2.10 -26.08
CA PRO A 2 -5.10 -1.43 -26.20
C PRO A 2 -4.02 -2.32 -25.58
N ASN A 3 -2.94 -2.54 -26.34
CA ASN A 3 -1.77 -3.31 -25.96
C ASN A 3 -1.10 -2.66 -24.75
N ASN A 4 -1.05 -3.39 -23.62
CA ASN A 4 -0.26 -3.04 -22.44
C ASN A 4 1.24 -3.34 -22.68
N THR A 5 1.80 -2.84 -23.77
CA THR A 5 3.24 -2.89 -24.01
C THR A 5 3.90 -1.80 -23.18
N VAL A 6 4.46 -2.20 -22.03
CA VAL A 6 5.42 -1.40 -21.28
C VAL A 6 6.48 -0.88 -22.27
N PRO A 7 6.68 0.46 -22.38
CA PRO A 7 7.64 1.05 -23.31
C PRO A 7 9.02 0.42 -23.16
N ALA A 8 9.79 0.27 -24.24
CA ALA A 8 11.10 -0.39 -24.23
C ALA A 8 12.05 0.20 -23.17
N VAL A 9 12.04 1.53 -23.00
CA VAL A 9 12.82 2.26 -21.98
C VAL A 9 12.48 1.82 -20.55
N ALA A 10 11.22 1.45 -20.30
CA ALA A 10 10.79 0.96 -19.00
C ALA A 10 11.16 -0.52 -18.75
N ARG A 11 11.64 -1.28 -19.75
CA ARG A 11 12.14 -2.65 -19.53
C ARG A 11 13.53 -2.67 -18.91
N ASP A 12 14.38 -1.71 -19.24
CA ASP A 12 15.77 -1.61 -18.78
C ASP A 12 15.92 -1.00 -17.38
N LEU A 13 14.82 -0.50 -16.81
CA LEU A 13 14.81 0.01 -15.44
C LEU A 13 14.90 -1.13 -14.41
N PRO A 14 15.55 -0.90 -13.24
CA PRO A 14 15.53 -1.83 -12.12
C PRO A 14 14.12 -2.30 -11.77
N SER A 15 13.97 -3.54 -11.32
CA SER A 15 12.66 -4.17 -11.02
C SER A 15 11.79 -3.33 -10.08
N THR A 16 12.40 -2.67 -9.10
CA THR A 16 11.76 -1.76 -8.16
C THR A 16 11.17 -0.53 -8.85
N ARG A 17 11.95 0.11 -9.73
CA ARG A 17 11.51 1.28 -10.50
C ARG A 17 10.40 0.91 -11.49
N ARG A 18 10.43 -0.29 -12.07
CA ARG A 18 9.34 -0.82 -12.91
C ARG A 18 8.06 -1.11 -12.13
N ALA A 19 8.16 -1.60 -10.90
CA ALA A 19 6.99 -1.81 -10.05
C ALA A 19 6.32 -0.48 -9.73
N PHE A 20 7.11 0.55 -9.43
CA PHE A 20 6.59 1.89 -9.19
C PHE A 20 5.95 2.55 -10.40
N LEU A 21 6.52 2.45 -11.60
CA LEU A 21 5.85 2.99 -12.79
C LEU A 21 4.45 2.40 -13.06
N ARG A 22 4.12 1.27 -12.43
CA ARG A 22 2.79 0.63 -12.48
C ARG A 22 1.91 0.96 -11.27
N SER A 23 2.44 1.67 -10.27
CA SER A 23 1.76 2.11 -9.07
C SER A 23 0.73 3.20 -9.38
N ALA A 24 -0.29 3.32 -8.53
CA ALA A 24 -1.25 4.41 -8.63
C ALA A 24 -0.59 5.76 -8.28
N ALA A 25 0.43 5.74 -7.43
CA ALA A 25 1.21 6.92 -7.08
C ALA A 25 2.00 7.46 -8.28
N ALA A 26 2.68 6.62 -9.07
CA ALA A 26 3.40 7.06 -10.26
C ALA A 26 2.48 7.61 -11.35
N ALA A 27 1.26 7.09 -11.47
CA ALA A 27 0.27 7.67 -12.39
C ALA A 27 -0.14 9.10 -11.99
N LYS A 28 -0.02 9.46 -10.71
CA LYS A 28 -0.31 10.80 -10.18
C LYS A 28 0.90 11.72 -10.15
N LEU A 29 2.11 11.19 -10.34
CA LEU A 29 3.35 11.86 -10.01
C LEU A 29 4.43 11.60 -11.08
N ASP A 30 4.87 12.66 -11.77
CA ASP A 30 6.01 12.59 -12.70
C ASP A 30 7.35 12.58 -11.93
N LEU A 31 7.67 11.45 -11.28
CA LEU A 31 8.79 11.30 -10.34
C LEU A 31 9.86 10.30 -10.80
N THR A 32 10.10 10.22 -12.11
CA THR A 32 10.91 9.14 -12.66
C THR A 32 12.42 9.31 -12.45
N THR A 33 12.87 10.52 -12.10
CA THR A 33 14.27 10.87 -11.83
C THR A 33 14.48 11.32 -10.37
N ASP A 34 15.63 10.93 -9.81
CA ASP A 34 16.17 11.44 -8.53
C ASP A 34 15.43 11.11 -7.23
N VAL A 35 14.48 10.16 -7.25
CA VAL A 35 13.86 9.62 -6.03
C VAL A 35 14.62 8.37 -5.53
N ASN A 36 14.89 8.31 -4.22
CA ASN A 36 15.49 7.15 -3.57
C ASN A 36 14.77 5.83 -3.95
N PRO A 37 15.48 4.84 -4.53
CA PRO A 37 14.88 3.56 -4.94
C PRO A 37 14.32 2.74 -3.77
N GLU A 38 14.80 2.92 -2.55
CA GLU A 38 14.25 2.27 -1.35
C GLU A 38 12.86 2.79 -1.01
N LEU A 39 12.66 4.11 -1.11
CA LEU A 39 11.37 4.76 -0.88
C LEU A 39 10.34 4.30 -1.91
N ILE A 40 10.78 4.19 -3.17
CA ILE A 40 10.00 3.65 -4.28
C ILE A 40 9.57 2.19 -4.00
N ALA A 41 10.51 1.34 -3.57
CA ALA A 41 10.23 -0.05 -3.28
C ALA A 41 9.27 -0.22 -2.08
N ALA A 42 9.47 0.56 -1.02
CA ALA A 42 8.61 0.54 0.15
C ALA A 42 7.18 1.00 -0.18
N LEU A 43 7.01 1.99 -1.05
CA LEU A 43 5.69 2.40 -1.52
C LEU A 43 4.96 1.29 -2.28
N ALA A 44 5.66 0.62 -3.21
CA ALA A 44 5.09 -0.51 -3.94
C ALA A 44 4.69 -1.66 -3.00
N GLU A 45 5.44 -1.86 -1.92
CA GLU A 45 5.08 -2.82 -0.87
C GLU A 45 3.80 -2.40 -0.13
N VAL A 46 3.68 -1.13 0.27
CA VAL A 46 2.47 -0.56 0.91
C VAL A 46 1.24 -0.75 0.02
N GLU A 47 1.33 -0.41 -1.27
CA GLU A 47 0.20 -0.59 -2.19
C GLU A 47 -0.23 -2.06 -2.29
N LYS A 48 0.74 -2.97 -2.37
CA LYS A 48 0.46 -4.41 -2.48
C LYS A 48 -0.19 -4.96 -1.21
N THR A 49 0.34 -4.64 -0.03
CA THR A 49 -0.16 -5.11 1.26
C THR A 49 -1.53 -4.50 1.58
N TYR A 50 -1.72 -3.21 1.30
CA TYR A 50 -3.00 -2.53 1.53
C TYR A 50 -4.11 -3.05 0.61
N VAL A 51 -3.81 -3.38 -0.65
CA VAL A 51 -4.77 -4.04 -1.56
C VAL A 51 -5.15 -5.43 -1.05
N ALA A 52 -4.20 -6.20 -0.52
CA ALA A 52 -4.49 -7.50 0.08
C ALA A 52 -5.40 -7.35 1.31
N PHE A 53 -5.04 -6.44 2.23
CA PHE A 53 -5.82 -6.14 3.42
C PHE A 53 -7.26 -5.70 3.09
N SER A 54 -7.43 -4.79 2.13
CA SER A 54 -8.75 -4.33 1.65
C SER A 54 -9.61 -5.48 1.09
N LYS A 55 -9.00 -6.45 0.39
CA LYS A 55 -9.73 -7.65 -0.09
C LYS A 55 -10.17 -8.52 1.07
N THR A 56 -9.34 -8.63 2.11
CA THR A 56 -9.65 -9.39 3.32
C THR A 56 -10.81 -8.75 4.10
N LEU A 57 -10.82 -7.42 4.25
CA LEU A 57 -11.96 -6.69 4.85
C LEU A 57 -13.29 -6.95 4.11
N ARG A 58 -13.26 -7.01 2.77
CA ARG A 58 -14.46 -7.37 1.99
C ARG A 58 -14.92 -8.80 2.27
N ARG A 59 -13.98 -9.75 2.41
CA ARG A 59 -14.32 -11.15 2.75
C ARG A 59 -14.90 -11.26 4.15
N LEU A 60 -14.35 -10.53 5.11
CA LEU A 60 -14.87 -10.44 6.46
C LEU A 60 -16.32 -9.96 6.46
N ALA A 61 -16.60 -8.83 5.80
CA ALA A 61 -17.95 -8.28 5.73
C ALA A 61 -18.97 -9.24 5.10
N ILE A 62 -18.56 -10.03 4.10
CA ILE A 62 -19.42 -11.07 3.49
C ILE A 62 -19.69 -12.20 4.49
N ALA A 63 -18.65 -12.67 5.19
CA ALA A 63 -18.79 -13.75 6.17
C ALA A 63 -19.64 -13.32 7.38
N GLU A 64 -19.44 -12.10 7.88
CA GLU A 64 -20.28 -11.50 8.94
C GLU A 64 -21.74 -11.44 8.53
N ARG A 65 -22.03 -10.99 7.29
CA ARG A 65 -23.39 -10.94 6.78
C ARG A 65 -24.01 -12.33 6.70
N ALA A 66 -23.25 -13.35 6.26
CA ALA A 66 -23.75 -14.72 6.19
C ALA A 66 -24.10 -15.28 7.57
N VAL A 67 -23.27 -15.03 8.59
CA VAL A 67 -23.56 -15.44 9.98
C VAL A 67 -24.77 -14.70 10.56
N ARG A 68 -24.94 -13.41 10.24
CA ARG A 68 -26.12 -12.63 10.69
C ARG A 68 -27.44 -13.12 10.07
N VAL A 69 -27.39 -13.68 8.86
CA VAL A 69 -28.58 -14.21 8.17
C VAL A 69 -28.99 -15.57 8.74
N ASP A 70 -28.02 -16.41 9.08
CA ASP A 70 -28.22 -17.73 9.67
C ASP A 70 -27.11 -18.01 10.68
N GLU A 71 -27.44 -17.85 11.97
CA GLU A 71 -26.47 -17.99 13.05
C GLU A 71 -25.97 -19.43 13.17
N ASP A 72 -26.76 -20.45 12.81
CA ASP A 72 -26.38 -21.85 12.95
C ASP A 72 -25.58 -22.40 11.76
N ASN A 73 -25.35 -21.55 10.75
CA ASN A 73 -24.54 -21.89 9.59
C ASN A 73 -23.05 -22.08 9.96
N GLN A 74 -22.66 -23.32 10.27
CA GLN A 74 -21.29 -23.68 10.63
C GLN A 74 -20.26 -23.30 9.56
N ALA A 75 -20.63 -23.35 8.28
CA ALA A 75 -19.75 -22.95 7.18
C ALA A 75 -19.49 -21.44 7.21
N ALA A 76 -20.52 -20.64 7.47
CA ALA A 76 -20.40 -19.18 7.62
C ALA A 76 -19.54 -18.81 8.84
N ARG A 77 -19.73 -19.47 9.99
CA ARG A 77 -18.88 -19.26 11.19
C ARG A 77 -17.41 -19.59 10.92
N LYS A 78 -17.14 -20.70 10.22
CA LYS A 78 -15.78 -21.09 9.85
C LYS A 78 -15.15 -20.11 8.85
N ALA A 79 -15.93 -19.61 7.89
CA ALA A 79 -15.48 -18.57 6.96
C ALA A 79 -15.17 -17.26 7.68
N LEU A 80 -16.00 -16.88 8.67
CA LEU A 80 -15.79 -15.70 9.50
C LEU A 80 -14.50 -15.78 10.30
N SER A 81 -14.27 -16.88 11.02
CA SER A 81 -13.03 -17.10 11.78
C SER A 81 -11.78 -17.02 10.89
N ARG A 82 -11.80 -17.66 9.71
CA ARG A 82 -10.69 -17.57 8.74
C ARG A 82 -10.47 -16.16 8.21
N ALA A 83 -11.56 -15.41 7.99
CA ALA A 83 -11.47 -14.03 7.53
C ALA A 83 -10.89 -13.12 8.61
N GLN A 84 -11.22 -13.32 9.89
CA GLN A 84 -10.67 -12.60 11.03
C GLN A 84 -9.17 -12.89 11.24
N GLU A 85 -8.76 -14.16 11.11
CA GLU A 85 -7.33 -14.53 11.14
C GLU A 85 -6.55 -13.87 10.01
N ALA A 86 -7.11 -13.89 8.79
CA ALA A 86 -6.52 -13.23 7.64
C ALA A 86 -6.47 -11.71 7.82
N GLU A 87 -7.51 -11.10 8.40
CA GLU A 87 -7.57 -9.66 8.67
C GLU A 87 -6.42 -9.25 9.58
N THR A 88 -6.23 -9.96 10.69
CA THR A 88 -5.10 -9.72 11.60
C THR A 88 -3.77 -9.83 10.86
N ALA A 89 -3.56 -10.93 10.12
CA ALA A 89 -2.29 -11.19 9.44
C ALA A 89 -1.98 -10.20 8.31
N ASP A 90 -2.98 -9.82 7.51
CA ASP A 90 -2.82 -8.85 6.42
C ASP A 90 -2.76 -7.42 6.94
N GLY A 91 -3.48 -7.13 8.03
CA GLY A 91 -3.43 -5.86 8.75
C GLY A 91 -2.04 -5.59 9.32
N ASP A 92 -1.45 -6.58 10.01
CA ASP A 92 -0.09 -6.49 10.54
C ASP A 92 0.95 -6.23 9.44
N LYS A 93 0.84 -6.92 8.30
CA LYS A 93 1.73 -6.71 7.15
C LYS A 93 1.56 -5.32 6.55
N SER A 94 0.32 -4.88 6.39
CA SER A 94 -0.01 -3.54 5.91
C SER A 94 0.62 -2.49 6.83
N TYR A 95 0.40 -2.60 8.14
CA TYR A 95 0.94 -1.69 9.14
C TYR A 95 2.47 -1.65 9.13
N LYS A 96 3.14 -2.80 9.14
CA LYS A 96 4.62 -2.88 9.04
C LYS A 96 5.16 -2.24 7.77
N SER A 97 4.49 -2.43 6.63
CA SER A 97 4.92 -1.81 5.37
C SER A 97 4.80 -0.28 5.41
N ILE A 98 3.74 0.24 6.05
CA ILE A 98 3.52 1.68 6.24
C ILE A 98 4.60 2.26 7.17
N GLU A 99 4.90 1.58 8.28
CA GLU A 99 5.97 2.00 9.21
C GLU A 99 7.34 2.02 8.51
N ARG A 100 7.65 0.98 7.74
CA ARG A 100 8.87 0.92 6.94
C ARG A 100 8.96 2.10 5.97
N PHE A 101 7.90 2.36 5.22
CA PHE A 101 7.85 3.50 4.28
C PHE A 101 8.02 4.84 5.00
N ALA A 102 7.32 5.04 6.12
CA ALA A 102 7.43 6.24 6.94
C ALA A 102 8.85 6.44 7.52
N GLY A 103 9.53 5.35 7.86
CA GLY A 103 10.89 5.36 8.41
C GLY A 103 12.00 5.73 7.43
N ILE A 104 11.77 5.66 6.12
CA ILE A 104 12.75 6.08 5.11
C ILE A 104 12.73 7.60 5.02
N ARG A 105 13.84 8.27 5.35
CA ARG A 105 13.93 9.73 5.32
C ARG A 105 13.73 10.28 3.91
N ALA A 106 12.86 11.28 3.76
CA ALA A 106 12.79 12.12 2.57
C ALA A 106 13.76 13.32 2.71
N THR A 107 14.50 13.59 1.64
CA THR A 107 15.53 14.63 1.58
C THR A 107 15.36 15.57 0.39
N THR A 108 14.59 15.16 -0.61
CA THR A 108 14.31 15.96 -1.81
C THR A 108 12.81 16.24 -1.96
N LEU A 109 12.45 17.34 -2.62
CA LEU A 109 11.05 17.67 -2.90
C LEU A 109 10.28 16.52 -3.61
N PRO A 110 10.86 15.81 -4.60
CA PRO A 110 10.29 14.57 -5.15
C PRO A 110 9.92 13.52 -4.10
N GLU A 111 10.78 13.26 -3.13
CA GLU A 111 10.54 12.27 -2.05
C GLU A 111 9.45 12.73 -1.08
N PHE A 112 9.42 14.02 -0.75
CA PHE A 112 8.35 14.60 0.05
C PHE A 112 6.99 14.49 -0.65
N ARG A 113 6.93 14.79 -1.95
CA ARG A 113 5.70 14.63 -2.76
C ARG A 113 5.25 13.17 -2.78
N LEU A 114 6.21 12.24 -2.88
CA LEU A 114 5.90 10.81 -2.85
C LEU A 114 5.26 10.41 -1.51
N LYS A 115 5.86 10.80 -0.37
CA LYS A 115 5.27 10.55 0.95
C LYS A 115 3.90 11.20 1.12
N ALA A 116 3.72 12.41 0.61
CA ALA A 116 2.46 13.14 0.70
C ALA A 116 1.29 12.40 0.03
N THR A 117 1.53 11.64 -1.04
CA THR A 117 0.44 10.87 -1.70
C THR A 117 -0.18 9.79 -0.84
N LEU A 118 0.56 9.22 0.11
CA LEU A 118 -0.02 8.32 1.11
C LEU A 118 -0.65 9.11 2.26
N ALA A 119 0.00 10.16 2.75
CA ALA A 119 -0.54 10.96 3.85
C ALA A 119 -1.92 11.58 3.54
N ASP A 120 -2.16 11.97 2.28
CA ASP A 120 -3.42 12.57 1.81
C ASP A 120 -4.64 11.63 1.88
N LEU A 121 -4.42 10.31 1.97
CA LEU A 121 -5.51 9.35 2.12
C LEU A 121 -6.14 9.34 3.53
N GLY A 122 -5.67 10.20 4.46
CA GLY A 122 -6.24 10.42 5.79
C GLY A 122 -6.01 9.30 6.81
N GLU A 123 -5.84 8.06 6.34
CA GLU A 123 -5.62 6.85 7.16
C GLU A 123 -4.17 6.69 7.62
N PHE A 124 -3.21 7.36 6.97
CA PHE A 124 -1.77 7.14 7.18
C PHE A 124 -1.12 8.24 8.03
N LYS A 125 -1.64 8.46 9.25
CA LYS A 125 -1.11 9.47 10.21
C LYS A 125 0.40 9.34 10.46
N THR A 126 0.92 8.11 10.53
CA THR A 126 2.35 7.82 10.70
C THR A 126 3.20 8.39 9.55
N VAL A 127 2.69 8.35 8.31
CA VAL A 127 3.37 8.92 7.15
C VAL A 127 3.35 10.44 7.21
N ALA A 128 2.23 11.06 7.58
CA ALA A 128 2.16 12.50 7.78
C ALA A 128 3.15 13.00 8.86
N GLN A 129 3.25 12.30 9.99
CA GLN A 129 4.23 12.60 11.04
C GLN A 129 5.68 12.44 10.56
N SER A 130 5.95 11.45 9.69
CA SER A 130 7.29 11.27 9.12
C SER A 130 7.72 12.45 8.24
N ILE A 131 6.79 13.04 7.47
CA ILE A 131 7.07 14.22 6.65
C ILE A 131 7.49 15.40 7.54
N ILE A 132 6.75 15.64 8.63
CA ILE A 132 7.08 16.70 9.60
C ILE A 132 8.47 16.45 10.21
N ARG A 133 8.76 15.21 10.62
CA ARG A 133 10.06 14.84 11.19
C ARG A 133 11.21 15.08 10.21
N ASP A 134 11.03 14.69 8.95
CA ASP A 134 12.03 14.86 7.91
C ASP A 134 12.30 16.35 7.61
N LEU A 135 11.26 17.18 7.60
CA LEU A 135 11.37 18.64 7.43
C LEU A 135 12.09 19.32 8.60
N LEU A 136 11.84 18.89 9.84
CA LEU A 136 12.49 19.46 11.04
C LEU A 136 13.96 19.03 11.20
N ALA A 137 14.37 17.93 10.58
CA ALA A 137 15.73 17.42 10.64
C ALA A 137 16.66 17.97 9.54
N SER A 138 16.14 18.86 8.68
CA SER A 138 16.80 19.41 7.50
C SER A 138 17.15 20.88 7.72
#